data_AF-A0AAN0JSV7-F1
#
_entry.id   AF-A0AAN0JSV7-F1
#
_cell.length_a   1.000
_cell.length_b   1.000
_cell.length_c   1.000
_cell.angle_alpha   90.00
_cell.angle_beta   90.00
_cell.angle_gamma   90.00
#
_symmetry.space_group_name_H-M   'P 1'
#
loop_
_entity.id
_entity.type
_entity.pdbx_description
1 polymer ?
#
loop_
_entity_poly.entity_id
_entity_poly.type
_entity_poly.pdbx_seq_one_letter_code
_entity_poly.pdbx_strand_id
1 'polypeptide(L)'
;MPLVLKSMQVKRSLMTLSSDAIQAAPLHIAFNSGYVPPGFFTRFVVVLANAKGMELCFEKGVYRNRITFRYQDPNSTTIEHVIVTDCTDVIQINVVQHHRHLDQEVVFFTKICQAIRVLLEDAAKEVEEILKKCASGWTDENKPTRYIFTHKFKYVCTSCPLTESPDYLTLPPANSTQDSQVFCDKNTNDYRALTKQEKVWFKDTSQSERRTKEEALTSSDESHAKLLDISDLDDVIEGLESVDYTKWKTLGVHLGLYHTTLDAIKADHGNVKDCLMECMAAWLKGKDKVREKGGPSWSSLATALEKIGANDIAINIKAK
;
A
#
# COMPACT_ATOMS: atom_id res chain seq x y z
N MET A 1 46.46 14.45 0.63
CA MET A 1 45.74 14.21 1.90
C MET A 1 44.84 13.00 1.70
N PRO A 2 44.83 12.01 2.60
CA PRO A 2 43.81 10.96 2.55
C PRO A 2 42.44 11.63 2.57
N LEU A 3 41.49 11.19 1.74
CA LEU A 3 40.11 11.67 1.84
C LEU A 3 39.60 11.31 3.24
N VAL A 4 39.53 12.29 4.13
CA VAL A 4 38.90 12.13 5.44
C VAL A 4 37.40 11.95 5.17
N LEU A 5 36.94 10.70 5.31
CA LEU A 5 35.53 10.35 5.14
C LEU A 5 34.70 11.17 6.14
N LYS A 6 33.72 11.92 5.63
CA LYS A 6 32.84 12.73 6.46
C LYS A 6 31.86 11.80 7.19
N SER A 7 31.61 12.04 8.47
CA SER A 7 30.48 11.46 9.18
C SER A 7 29.29 12.39 8.98
N MET A 8 28.20 11.91 8.38
CA MET A 8 26.99 12.70 8.36
C MET A 8 26.39 12.67 9.77
N GLN A 9 26.37 13.82 10.45
CA GLN A 9 25.53 13.98 11.62
C GLN A 9 24.10 14.10 11.12
N VAL A 10 23.31 13.04 11.30
CA VAL A 10 21.87 13.14 11.10
C VAL A 10 21.36 14.07 12.19
N LYS A 11 21.22 15.36 11.88
CA LYS A 11 20.23 16.17 12.60
C LYS A 11 18.92 15.48 12.30
N ARG A 12 18.41 14.67 13.25
CA ARG A 12 17.11 13.97 13.16
C ARG A 12 15.95 14.93 12.81
N SER A 13 16.19 16.25 12.87
CA SER A 13 15.26 17.32 12.50
C SER A 13 15.42 17.91 11.08
N LEU A 14 16.41 17.54 10.26
CA LEU A 14 16.63 18.22 8.97
C LEU A 14 15.91 17.53 7.80
N MET A 15 14.57 17.56 7.84
CA MET A 15 13.74 17.49 6.65
C MET A 15 13.76 18.85 5.93
N THR A 16 14.90 19.30 5.41
CA THR A 16 14.89 20.44 4.49
C THR A 16 14.66 19.90 3.09
N LEU A 17 13.39 19.79 2.72
CA LEU A 17 12.99 19.52 1.34
C LEU A 17 12.62 20.83 0.64
N SER A 18 13.04 20.91 -0.61
CA SER A 18 12.43 21.77 -1.62
C SER A 18 10.92 21.50 -1.67
N SER A 19 10.10 22.51 -1.96
CA SER A 19 8.62 22.42 -1.95
C SER A 19 8.01 21.37 -2.89
N ASP A 20 8.82 20.74 -3.75
CA ASP A 20 8.36 20.01 -4.93
C ASP A 20 8.66 18.49 -4.88
N ALA A 21 8.91 17.90 -3.70
CA ALA A 21 9.30 16.50 -3.58
C ALA A 21 8.42 15.71 -2.61
N ILE A 22 8.07 14.48 -3.00
CA ILE A 22 7.28 13.55 -2.21
C ILE A 22 8.24 12.71 -1.36
N GLN A 23 7.95 12.58 -0.06
CA GLN A 23 8.78 11.82 0.87
C GLN A 23 7.93 10.87 1.72
N ALA A 24 8.43 9.65 1.89
CA ALA A 24 7.90 8.67 2.84
C ALA A 24 8.35 9.00 4.28
N ALA A 25 7.51 8.68 5.27
CA ALA A 25 7.92 8.76 6.67
C ALA A 25 9.21 7.94 6.88
N PRO A 26 10.18 8.38 7.71
CA PRO A 26 11.40 7.61 7.91
C PRO A 26 11.11 6.21 8.44
N LEU A 27 11.87 5.24 7.95
CA LEU A 27 11.78 3.85 8.36
C LEU A 27 13.08 3.46 9.07
N HIS A 28 12.98 2.89 10.27
CA HIS A 28 14.14 2.50 11.06
C HIS A 28 14.26 0.98 11.13
N ILE A 29 15.47 0.47 10.92
CA ILE A 29 15.84 -0.90 11.26
C ILE A 29 16.54 -0.83 12.62
N ALA A 30 15.87 -1.38 13.63
CA ALA A 30 16.38 -1.46 15.00
C ALA A 30 16.78 -2.89 15.35
N PHE A 31 17.71 -3.03 16.29
CA PHE A 31 18.25 -4.32 16.69
C PHE A 31 17.98 -4.60 18.17
N ASN A 32 17.80 -5.87 18.52
CA ASN A 32 17.60 -6.30 19.91
C ASN A 32 18.79 -5.95 20.84
N SER A 33 20.00 -5.77 20.28
CA SER A 33 21.20 -5.31 20.97
C SER A 33 21.16 -3.84 21.39
N GLY A 34 20.24 -3.03 20.84
CA GLY A 34 20.18 -1.58 21.06
C GLY A 34 21.18 -0.77 20.24
N TYR A 35 21.99 -1.42 19.41
CA TYR A 35 22.93 -0.78 18.48
C TYR A 35 23.03 -1.55 17.16
N VAL A 36 23.42 -0.87 16.08
CA VAL A 36 23.67 -1.48 14.77
C VAL A 36 24.84 -2.46 14.88
N PRO A 37 24.64 -3.77 14.61
CA PRO A 37 25.70 -4.76 14.72
C PRO A 37 26.89 -4.40 13.83
N PRO A 38 28.14 -4.51 14.32
CA PRO A 38 29.33 -4.34 13.51
C PRO A 38 29.28 -5.11 12.19
N GLY A 39 29.59 -4.41 11.09
CA GLY A 39 29.56 -4.97 9.74
C GLY A 39 28.18 -5.13 9.12
N PHE A 40 27.08 -4.83 9.83
CA PHE A 40 25.74 -4.86 9.26
C PHE A 40 25.59 -3.84 8.14
N PHE A 41 25.88 -2.56 8.39
CA PHE A 41 25.66 -1.48 7.43
C PHE A 41 26.34 -1.72 6.08
N THR A 42 27.63 -2.10 6.10
CA THR A 42 28.39 -2.35 4.87
C THR A 42 27.87 -3.54 4.09
N ARG A 43 27.52 -4.65 4.76
CA ARG A 43 26.93 -5.83 4.10
C ARG A 43 25.54 -5.53 3.58
N PHE A 44 24.74 -4.79 4.33
CA PHE A 44 23.38 -4.38 3.94
C PHE A 44 23.40 -3.53 2.68
N VAL A 45 24.30 -2.56 2.59
CA VAL A 45 24.53 -1.77 1.38
C VAL A 45 24.92 -2.65 0.19
N VAL A 46 25.82 -3.61 0.39
CA VAL A 46 26.26 -4.51 -0.70
C VAL A 46 25.12 -5.40 -1.18
N VAL A 47 24.34 -5.98 -0.26
CA VAL A 47 23.18 -6.80 -0.62
C VAL A 47 22.14 -5.96 -1.37
N LEU A 48 21.85 -4.74 -0.90
CA LEU A 48 20.95 -3.82 -1.59
C LEU A 48 21.46 -3.38 -2.97
N ALA A 49 22.78 -3.17 -3.14
CA ALA A 49 23.36 -2.84 -4.44
C ALA A 49 23.19 -3.97 -5.47
N ASN A 50 23.00 -5.21 -5.01
CA ASN A 50 22.74 -6.37 -5.87
C ASN A 50 21.23 -6.62 -6.07
N ALA A 51 20.35 -5.89 -5.37
CA ALA A 51 18.91 -6.01 -5.56
C ALA A 51 18.48 -5.41 -6.90
N LYS A 52 17.47 -6.03 -7.52
CA LYS A 52 16.94 -5.60 -8.82
C LYS A 52 16.40 -4.17 -8.75
N GLY A 53 16.84 -3.34 -9.68
CA GLY A 53 16.38 -1.95 -9.81
C GLY A 53 17.02 -0.98 -8.82
N MET A 54 18.00 -1.42 -8.01
CA MET A 54 18.78 -0.55 -7.14
C MET A 54 20.13 -0.21 -7.79
N GLU A 55 20.45 1.09 -7.85
CA GLU A 55 21.71 1.61 -8.36
C GLU A 55 22.39 2.50 -7.33
N LEU A 56 23.64 2.21 -7.01
CA LEU A 56 24.42 2.98 -6.04
C LEU A 56 24.71 4.39 -6.58
N CYS A 57 24.42 5.41 -5.78
CA CYS A 57 24.68 6.81 -6.11
C CYS A 57 25.70 7.44 -5.18
N PHE A 58 26.76 7.97 -5.78
CA PHE A 58 27.76 8.75 -5.06
C PHE A 58 27.39 10.23 -5.13
N GLU A 59 26.87 10.77 -4.03
CA GLU A 59 26.65 12.21 -3.87
C GLU A 59 27.99 12.98 -3.88
N LYS A 60 27.95 14.32 -3.96
CA LYS A 60 29.14 15.17 -3.80
C LYS A 60 29.66 15.08 -2.36
N GLY A 61 30.44 14.04 -2.06
CA GLY A 61 31.04 13.76 -0.76
C GLY A 61 31.02 12.25 -0.45
N VAL A 62 32.09 11.74 0.15
CA VAL A 62 32.15 10.34 0.60
C VAL A 62 31.82 10.29 2.09
N TYR A 63 30.64 9.74 2.41
CA TYR A 63 30.19 9.56 3.79
C TYR A 63 30.42 8.13 4.23
N ARG A 64 31.00 7.95 5.43
CA ARG A 64 31.27 6.61 5.98
C ARG A 64 30.01 5.87 6.42
N ASN A 65 28.97 6.61 6.77
CA ASN A 65 27.75 6.10 7.41
C ASN A 65 26.48 6.46 6.63
N ARG A 66 26.58 6.91 5.38
CA ARG A 66 25.43 7.27 4.56
C ARG A 66 25.67 6.94 3.11
N ILE A 67 24.68 6.29 2.49
CA ILE A 67 24.69 5.92 1.08
C ILE A 67 23.32 6.20 0.48
N THR A 68 23.31 6.62 -0.78
CA THR A 68 22.08 6.86 -1.53
C THR A 68 22.01 5.87 -2.68
N PHE A 69 20.86 5.27 -2.88
CA PHE A 69 20.53 4.44 -4.03
C PHE A 69 19.50 5.17 -4.88
N ARG A 70 19.58 5.00 -6.19
CA ARG A 70 18.46 5.22 -7.11
C ARG A 70 17.70 3.91 -7.24
N TYR A 71 16.40 4.00 -7.09
CA TYR A 71 15.48 2.91 -7.37
C TYR A 71 14.62 3.31 -8.56
N GLN A 72 14.41 2.36 -9.48
CA GLN A 72 13.48 2.53 -10.59
C GLN A 72 12.60 1.29 -10.70
N ASP A 73 11.29 1.47 -10.48
CA ASP A 73 10.33 0.39 -10.70
C ASP A 73 10.17 0.13 -12.21
N PRO A 74 10.16 -1.14 -12.68
CA PRO A 74 10.03 -1.45 -14.11
C PRO A 74 8.77 -0.91 -14.78
N ASN A 75 7.71 -0.70 -13.99
CA ASN A 75 6.43 -0.20 -14.47
C ASN A 75 6.28 1.32 -14.23
N SER A 76 7.33 1.99 -13.74
CA SER A 76 7.34 3.43 -13.48
C SER A 76 8.43 4.14 -14.27
N THR A 77 8.14 5.36 -14.69
CA THR A 77 9.12 6.30 -15.26
C THR A 77 9.80 7.16 -14.18
N THR A 78 9.35 7.04 -12.93
CA THR A 78 9.87 7.79 -11.79
C THR A 78 11.13 7.14 -11.23
N ILE A 79 11.97 7.97 -10.61
CA ILE A 79 13.19 7.52 -9.95
C ILE A 79 13.13 7.98 -8.51
N GLU A 80 13.19 7.02 -7.60
CA GLU A 80 13.17 7.25 -6.16
C GLU A 80 14.59 7.17 -5.61
N HIS A 81 14.89 8.07 -4.69
CA HIS A 81 16.15 8.09 -3.96
C HIS A 81 15.96 7.42 -2.61
N VAL A 82 16.62 6.29 -2.40
CA VAL A 82 16.64 5.54 -1.14
C VAL A 82 17.92 5.86 -0.39
N ILE A 83 17.81 6.60 0.70
CA ILE A 83 18.94 7.08 1.49
C ILE A 83 19.05 6.20 2.74
N VAL A 84 20.14 5.46 2.85
CA VAL A 84 20.46 4.57 3.97
C VAL A 84 21.51 5.24 4.84
N THR A 85 21.19 5.45 6.12
CA THR A 85 22.11 6.10 7.06
C THR A 85 22.28 5.28 8.34
N ASP A 86 23.51 4.92 8.67
CA ASP A 86 23.87 4.32 9.95
C ASP A 86 23.95 5.41 11.03
N CYS A 87 23.03 5.31 11.99
CA CYS A 87 22.87 6.24 13.10
C CYS A 87 23.41 5.67 14.43
N THR A 88 24.25 4.63 14.41
CA THR A 88 24.78 3.86 15.56
C THR A 88 23.76 3.02 16.34
N ASP A 89 22.58 3.55 16.64
CA ASP A 89 21.51 2.83 17.35
C ASP A 89 20.52 2.16 16.39
N VAL A 90 20.32 2.76 15.21
CA VAL A 90 19.44 2.29 14.15
C VAL A 90 20.04 2.51 12.76
N ILE A 91 19.58 1.75 11.77
CA ILE A 91 19.71 2.14 10.36
C ILE A 91 18.47 2.95 9.99
N GLN A 92 18.65 4.21 9.60
CA GLN A 92 17.57 5.07 9.11
C GLN A 92 17.49 5.00 7.58
N ILE A 93 16.29 4.76 7.08
CA ILE A 93 15.95 4.76 5.66
C ILE A 93 15.03 5.94 5.38
N ASN A 94 15.38 6.72 4.37
CA ASN A 94 14.51 7.76 3.82
C ASN A 94 14.28 7.48 2.33
N VAL A 95 13.05 7.61 1.86
CA VAL A 95 12.70 7.45 0.44
C VAL A 95 12.07 8.74 -0.06
N VAL A 96 12.64 9.30 -1.12
CA VAL A 96 12.25 10.60 -1.69
C VAL A 96 12.08 10.46 -3.20
N GLN A 97 11.03 11.07 -3.74
CA GLN A 97 10.80 11.23 -5.17
C GLN A 97 10.88 12.71 -5.54
N HIS A 98 11.71 13.05 -6.51
CA HIS A 98 11.99 14.43 -6.92
C HIS A 98 11.30 14.80 -8.25
N HIS A 99 9.97 14.74 -8.41
CA HIS A 99 9.25 15.24 -9.60
C HIS A 99 7.78 15.64 -9.36
N ARG A 100 7.21 16.41 -10.32
CA ARG A 100 5.98 17.23 -10.23
C ARG A 100 4.68 16.44 -10.08
N HIS A 101 3.98 16.78 -8.99
CA HIS A 101 2.60 16.44 -8.63
C HIS A 101 1.59 16.27 -9.78
N LEU A 102 1.23 15.02 -10.05
CA LEU A 102 -0.10 14.61 -10.53
C LEU A 102 -0.68 13.62 -9.51
N ASP A 103 -1.96 13.72 -9.14
CA ASP A 103 -2.57 12.87 -8.09
C ASP A 103 -2.45 11.36 -8.35
N GLN A 104 -2.29 10.97 -9.62
CA GLN A 104 -2.03 9.59 -10.04
C GLN A 104 -0.68 9.06 -9.51
N GLU A 105 0.33 9.93 -9.30
CA GLU A 105 1.67 9.57 -8.83
C GLU A 105 1.72 9.13 -7.36
N VAL A 106 0.78 9.58 -6.51
CA VAL A 106 0.78 9.22 -5.08
C VAL A 106 0.47 7.73 -4.87
N VAL A 107 -0.39 7.16 -5.72
CA VAL A 107 -0.73 5.73 -5.71
C VAL A 107 0.47 4.90 -6.17
N PHE A 108 1.21 5.37 -7.18
CA PHE A 108 2.44 4.71 -7.63
C PHE A 108 3.54 4.79 -6.59
N PHE A 109 3.76 5.95 -5.97
CA PHE A 109 4.76 6.14 -4.92
C PHE A 109 4.53 5.19 -3.73
N THR A 110 3.25 4.96 -3.35
CA THR A 110 2.90 3.99 -2.30
C THR A 110 3.32 2.57 -2.69
N LYS A 111 2.99 2.12 -3.90
CA LYS A 111 3.39 0.79 -4.39
C LYS A 111 4.91 0.64 -4.43
N ILE A 112 5.61 1.68 -4.88
CA ILE A 112 7.07 1.72 -4.96
C ILE A 112 7.68 1.62 -3.55
N CYS A 113 7.20 2.40 -2.59
CA CYS A 113 7.66 2.32 -1.20
C CYS A 113 7.44 0.93 -0.61
N GLN A 114 6.31 0.27 -0.91
CA GLN A 114 6.06 -1.10 -0.48
C GLN A 114 7.02 -2.11 -1.13
N ALA A 115 7.35 -1.95 -2.41
CA ALA A 115 8.34 -2.79 -3.09
C ALA A 115 9.75 -2.59 -2.50
N ILE A 116 10.15 -1.33 -2.27
CA ILE A 116 11.40 -0.99 -1.59
C ILE A 116 11.44 -1.62 -0.19
N ARG A 117 10.33 -1.57 0.58
CA ARG A 117 10.25 -2.20 1.91
C ARG A 117 10.56 -3.70 1.86
N VAL A 118 10.02 -4.42 0.86
CA VAL A 118 10.32 -5.84 0.68
C VAL A 118 11.80 -6.06 0.41
N LEU A 119 12.41 -5.27 -0.48
CA LEU A 119 13.86 -5.35 -0.75
C LEU A 119 14.71 -5.08 0.50
N LEU A 120 14.30 -4.11 1.33
CA LEU A 120 14.98 -3.80 2.59
C LEU A 120 14.85 -4.95 3.60
N GLU A 121 13.68 -5.58 3.70
CA GLU A 121 13.45 -6.73 4.59
C GLU A 121 14.27 -7.95 4.16
N ASP A 122 14.28 -8.25 2.87
CA ASP A 122 15.05 -9.37 2.32
C ASP A 122 16.55 -9.15 2.51
N ALA A 123 17.04 -7.93 2.24
CA ALA A 123 18.43 -7.58 2.47
C ALA A 123 18.82 -7.68 3.96
N ALA A 124 17.96 -7.24 4.88
CA ALA A 124 18.24 -7.32 6.30
C ALA A 124 18.31 -8.78 6.79
N LYS A 125 17.39 -9.64 6.32
CA LYS A 125 17.41 -11.08 6.59
C LYS A 125 18.65 -11.76 6.04
N GLU A 126 19.03 -11.44 4.79
CA GLU A 126 20.22 -12.02 4.18
C GLU A 126 21.48 -11.67 4.97
N VAL A 127 21.63 -10.41 5.39
CA VAL A 127 22.77 -9.98 6.21
C VAL A 127 22.78 -10.66 7.58
N GLU A 128 21.60 -10.84 8.20
CA GLU A 128 21.46 -11.59 9.45
C GLU A 128 21.98 -13.03 9.28
N GLU A 129 21.61 -13.72 8.20
CA GLU A 129 22.09 -15.07 7.91
C GLU A 129 23.59 -15.13 7.58
N ILE A 130 24.12 -14.14 6.84
CA ILE A 130 25.55 -14.02 6.56
C ILE A 130 26.33 -13.88 7.87
N LEU A 131 25.89 -12.98 8.77
CA LEU A 131 26.59 -12.73 10.03
C LEU A 131 26.49 -13.91 10.99
N LYS A 132 25.36 -14.63 11.03
CA LYS A 132 25.23 -15.89 11.77
C LYS A 132 26.26 -16.93 11.30
N LYS A 133 26.46 -17.07 9.99
CA LYS A 133 27.45 -18.00 9.40
C LYS A 133 28.90 -17.58 9.68
N CYS A 134 29.20 -16.28 9.64
CA CYS A 134 30.55 -15.79 9.96
C CYS A 134 30.93 -16.01 11.43
N ALA A 135 29.96 -16.05 12.34
CA ALA A 135 30.20 -16.26 13.76
C ALA A 135 30.30 -17.72 14.19
N SER A 136 29.92 -18.68 13.34
CA SER A 136 30.01 -20.12 13.63
C SER A 136 31.38 -20.71 13.26
N GLY A 137 32.46 -19.95 13.39
CA GLY A 137 33.82 -20.43 13.16
C GLY A 137 34.14 -21.65 14.04
N TRP A 138 34.68 -22.69 13.41
CA TRP A 138 35.13 -23.93 14.05
C TRP A 138 36.34 -23.61 14.92
N THR A 139 36.15 -23.54 16.24
CA THR A 139 37.26 -23.65 17.19
C THR A 139 37.08 -24.94 17.94
N ASP A 140 38.08 -25.81 17.83
CA ASP A 140 38.21 -26.96 18.71
C ASP A 140 38.08 -26.49 20.17
N GLU A 141 37.17 -27.15 20.88
CA GLU A 141 37.05 -27.21 22.34
C GLU A 141 36.37 -26.09 23.16
N ASN A 142 35.81 -25.01 22.63
CA ASN A 142 34.90 -24.17 23.46
C ASN A 142 33.81 -23.49 22.65
N LYS A 143 32.58 -23.54 23.18
CA LYS A 143 31.32 -23.07 22.56
C LYS A 143 31.51 -21.83 21.67
N PRO A 144 31.17 -21.90 20.36
CA PRO A 144 31.27 -20.73 19.50
C PRO A 144 30.41 -19.61 20.09
N THR A 145 30.99 -18.43 20.26
CA THR A 145 30.26 -17.23 20.68
C THR A 145 29.25 -16.91 19.58
N ARG A 146 28.03 -17.39 19.75
CA ARG A 146 26.99 -17.27 18.73
C ARG A 146 26.61 -15.80 18.63
N TYR A 147 27.01 -15.15 17.54
CA TYR A 147 26.61 -13.78 17.23
C TYR A 147 25.14 -13.81 16.81
N ILE A 148 24.25 -13.60 17.77
CA ILE A 148 22.80 -13.59 17.57
C ILE A 148 22.31 -12.17 17.76
N PHE A 149 21.89 -11.54 16.68
CA PHE A 149 21.06 -10.35 16.73
C PHE A 149 19.81 -10.62 15.91
N THR A 150 18.74 -9.90 16.22
CA THR A 150 17.53 -9.86 15.40
C THR A 150 17.23 -8.42 15.07
N HIS A 151 16.69 -8.19 13.87
CA HIS A 151 16.26 -6.87 13.43
C HIS A 151 14.74 -6.72 13.54
N LYS A 152 14.28 -5.49 13.69
CA LYS A 152 12.87 -5.11 13.64
C LYS A 152 12.72 -3.80 12.89
N PHE A 153 11.78 -3.76 11.96
CA PHE A 153 11.36 -2.51 11.33
C PHE A 153 10.48 -1.71 12.29
N LYS A 154 10.81 -0.43 12.46
CA LYS A 154 10.03 0.54 13.22
C LYS A 154 9.65 1.71 12.32
N TYR A 155 8.38 2.09 12.36
CA TYR A 155 7.83 3.17 11.55
C TYR A 155 7.83 4.45 12.38
N VAL A 156 8.50 5.49 11.91
CA VAL A 156 8.61 6.75 12.66
C VAL A 156 7.29 7.50 12.60
N CYS A 157 6.81 7.94 13.75
CA CYS A 157 5.61 8.76 13.89
C CYS A 157 5.90 10.19 13.40
N THR A 158 5.12 10.66 12.43
CA THR A 158 5.24 12.02 11.89
C THR A 158 4.33 13.04 12.57
N SER A 159 3.41 12.57 13.43
CA SER A 159 2.47 13.44 14.16
C SER A 159 2.99 13.90 15.52
N CYS A 160 4.07 13.32 16.02
CA CYS A 160 4.71 13.75 17.27
C CYS A 160 5.74 14.85 16.98
N PRO A 161 5.93 15.80 17.92
CA PRO A 161 7.01 16.77 17.81
C PRO A 161 8.34 16.07 17.62
N LEU A 162 9.20 16.62 16.77
CA LEU A 162 10.56 16.12 16.55
C LEU A 162 11.39 16.30 17.84
N THR A 163 11.35 15.32 18.75
CA THR A 163 12.25 15.27 19.91
C THR A 163 13.62 14.70 19.52
N GLU A 164 14.63 14.77 20.41
CA GLU A 164 15.95 14.18 20.15
C GLU A 164 15.88 12.66 19.84
N SER A 165 14.85 11.98 20.34
CA SER A 165 14.53 10.60 20.00
C SER A 165 13.29 10.52 19.10
N PRO A 166 13.32 9.71 18.02
CA PRO A 166 12.15 9.46 17.19
C PRO A 166 11.12 8.66 17.97
N ASP A 167 9.85 8.99 17.80
CA ASP A 167 8.74 8.19 18.29
C ASP A 167 8.29 7.21 17.23
N TYR A 168 7.74 6.07 17.67
CA TYR A 168 7.38 4.98 16.78
C TYR A 168 5.88 4.73 16.80
N LEU A 169 5.39 4.28 15.64
CA LEU A 169 4.04 3.79 15.48
C LEU A 169 3.97 2.34 15.92
N THR A 170 2.89 2.03 16.63
CA THR A 170 2.53 0.65 16.95
C THR A 170 1.16 0.34 16.35
N LEU A 171 1.08 -0.83 15.70
CA LEU A 171 -0.14 -1.33 15.07
C LEU A 171 -1.07 -1.93 16.14
N PRO A 172 -2.39 -1.82 15.97
CA PRO A 172 -3.35 -2.50 16.83
C PRO A 172 -3.17 -4.02 16.75
N PRO A 173 -3.59 -4.78 17.79
CA PRO A 173 -3.66 -6.23 17.72
C PRO A 173 -4.56 -6.67 16.56
N ALA A 174 -4.22 -7.78 15.90
CA ALA A 174 -4.85 -8.30 14.68
C ALA A 174 -6.37 -8.61 14.75
N ASN A 175 -7.03 -8.39 15.89
CA ASN A 175 -8.44 -8.67 16.13
C ASN A 175 -9.30 -7.38 16.24
N SER A 176 -8.77 -6.21 15.87
CA SER A 176 -9.49 -4.93 15.94
C SER A 176 -10.13 -4.58 14.60
N THR A 177 -11.40 -4.18 14.61
CA THR A 177 -12.14 -3.59 13.47
C THR A 177 -11.58 -2.22 13.01
N GLN A 178 -10.41 -1.80 13.51
CA GLN A 178 -9.75 -0.53 13.25
C GLN A 178 -8.42 -0.70 12.50
N ASP A 179 -8.42 -1.55 11.46
CA ASP A 179 -7.27 -1.94 10.61
C ASP A 179 -6.52 -0.78 9.89
N SER A 180 -6.92 0.46 10.13
CA SER A 180 -6.30 1.69 9.58
C SER A 180 -5.86 2.69 10.64
N GLN A 181 -6.00 2.35 11.92
CA GLN A 181 -5.61 3.23 13.02
C GLN A 181 -4.29 2.78 13.65
N VAL A 182 -3.48 3.74 14.04
CA VAL A 182 -2.19 3.52 14.71
C VAL A 182 -2.15 4.31 16.01
N PHE A 183 -1.37 3.82 16.96
CA PHE A 183 -1.01 4.58 18.17
C PHE A 183 0.48 4.87 18.19
N CYS A 184 0.86 5.89 18.95
CA CYS A 184 2.25 6.28 19.13
C CYS A 184 2.72 5.96 20.55
N ASP A 185 3.93 5.41 20.66
CA ASP A 185 4.50 4.96 21.95
C ASP A 185 4.57 6.05 23.04
N LYS A 186 4.63 7.35 22.68
CA LYS A 186 4.67 8.47 23.63
C LYS A 186 3.34 9.20 23.85
N ASN A 187 2.38 9.09 22.93
CA ASN A 187 1.11 9.82 23.02
C ASN A 187 -0.03 8.82 23.20
N THR A 188 -0.32 8.50 24.45
CA THR A 188 -0.79 7.17 24.87
C THR A 188 -2.29 6.92 24.82
N ASN A 189 -3.17 7.84 24.38
CA ASN A 189 -4.61 7.63 24.59
C ASN A 189 -5.53 7.67 23.37
N ASP A 190 -5.06 8.03 22.17
CA ASP A 190 -5.96 8.13 21.02
C ASP A 190 -5.41 7.42 19.78
N TYR A 191 -6.22 6.52 19.24
CA TYR A 191 -6.04 6.00 17.90
C TYR A 191 -6.17 7.11 16.88
N ARG A 192 -5.24 7.16 15.92
CA ARG A 192 -5.34 8.08 14.78
C ARG A 192 -5.13 7.36 13.46
N ALA A 193 -5.67 7.94 12.40
CA ALA A 193 -5.32 7.51 11.06
C ALA A 193 -3.83 7.76 10.76
N LEU A 194 -3.24 6.91 9.94
CA LEU A 194 -1.94 7.14 9.34
C LEU A 194 -1.94 8.44 8.53
N THR A 195 -0.86 9.23 8.62
CA THR A 195 -0.63 10.38 7.73
C THR A 195 -0.30 9.91 6.31
N LYS A 196 -0.38 10.81 5.32
CA LYS A 196 -0.06 10.46 3.92
C LYS A 196 1.35 9.85 3.78
N GLN A 197 2.32 10.40 4.50
CA GLN A 197 3.71 9.95 4.50
C GLN A 197 3.90 8.59 5.18
N GLU A 198 3.08 8.26 6.18
CA GLU A 198 3.17 6.98 6.89
C GLU A 198 2.43 5.86 6.13
N LYS A 199 1.30 6.18 5.49
CA LYS A 199 0.47 5.22 4.74
C LYS A 199 1.25 4.44 3.68
N VAL A 200 2.28 5.05 3.09
CA VAL A 200 3.07 4.45 2.01
C VAL A 200 3.75 3.13 2.42
N TRP A 201 3.95 2.89 3.72
CA TRP A 201 4.61 1.68 4.22
C TRP A 201 3.65 0.53 4.51
N PHE A 202 2.38 0.84 4.72
CA PHE A 202 1.39 -0.15 5.10
C PHE A 202 0.66 -0.62 3.86
N LYS A 203 0.41 -1.94 3.78
CA LYS A 203 -0.49 -2.46 2.76
C LYS A 203 -1.84 -1.79 2.96
N ASP A 204 -2.42 -1.32 1.88
CA ASP A 204 -3.74 -0.72 1.91
C ASP A 204 -4.72 -1.81 2.39
N THR A 205 -5.19 -1.75 3.64
CA THR A 205 -6.14 -2.73 4.18
C THR A 205 -7.49 -2.64 3.46
N SER A 206 -7.75 -1.52 2.77
CA SER A 206 -8.84 -1.40 1.79
C SER A 206 -8.67 -2.32 0.56
N GLN A 207 -7.46 -2.81 0.28
CA GLN A 207 -7.20 -3.87 -0.70
C GLN A 207 -7.09 -5.26 -0.07
N SER A 208 -6.82 -5.40 1.23
CA SER A 208 -6.88 -6.71 1.90
C SER A 208 -8.31 -7.25 1.90
N GLU A 209 -9.31 -6.40 2.16
CA GLU A 209 -10.73 -6.73 1.99
C GLU A 209 -11.10 -7.06 0.53
N ARG A 210 -10.32 -6.60 -0.46
CA ARG A 210 -10.46 -6.98 -1.89
C ARG A 210 -9.74 -8.30 -2.20
N ARG A 211 -8.58 -8.57 -1.60
CA ARG A 211 -7.72 -9.73 -1.92
C ARG A 211 -8.07 -11.02 -1.19
N THR A 212 -8.73 -10.97 -0.03
CA THR A 212 -9.22 -12.21 0.61
C THR A 212 -10.36 -12.88 -0.19
N LYS A 213 -10.96 -12.17 -1.16
CA LYS A 213 -11.92 -12.76 -2.13
C LYS A 213 -11.27 -13.20 -3.46
N GLU A 214 -10.00 -12.91 -3.71
CA GLU A 214 -9.34 -13.11 -5.01
C GLU A 214 -8.34 -14.28 -5.03
N GLU A 215 -7.81 -14.73 -3.88
CA GLU A 215 -6.85 -15.86 -3.83
C GLU A 215 -7.47 -17.24 -3.57
N ALA A 216 -8.81 -17.34 -3.44
CA ALA A 216 -9.49 -18.63 -3.27
C ALA A 216 -9.92 -19.28 -4.61
N LEU A 217 -9.96 -18.53 -5.71
CA LEU A 217 -10.42 -19.03 -7.01
C LEU A 217 -9.63 -18.34 -8.12
N THR A 218 -8.59 -19.00 -8.62
CA THR A 218 -8.50 -19.44 -10.03
C THR A 218 -7.10 -20.00 -10.29
N SER A 219 -6.98 -21.32 -10.19
CA SER A 219 -6.39 -22.04 -11.33
C SER A 219 -7.36 -21.92 -12.51
N SER A 220 -6.79 -21.74 -13.70
CA SER A 220 -7.38 -21.81 -15.05
C SER A 220 -8.45 -20.79 -15.47
N ASP A 221 -8.07 -20.01 -16.51
CA ASP A 221 -8.83 -19.43 -17.63
C ASP A 221 -10.28 -18.93 -17.43
N GLU A 222 -10.50 -17.62 -17.61
CA GLU A 222 -11.26 -17.03 -18.74
C GLU A 222 -11.56 -15.52 -18.51
N SER A 223 -11.22 -14.71 -19.53
CA SER A 223 -11.67 -13.33 -19.82
C SER A 223 -11.97 -12.35 -18.66
N HIS A 224 -11.07 -11.37 -18.47
CA HIS A 224 -11.35 -10.16 -17.68
C HIS A 224 -12.54 -9.38 -18.27
N ALA A 225 -13.74 -9.57 -17.71
CA ALA A 225 -14.87 -8.69 -17.96
C ALA A 225 -14.60 -7.32 -17.30
N LYS A 226 -14.59 -6.25 -18.10
CA LYS A 226 -14.45 -4.88 -17.64
C LYS A 226 -15.53 -4.57 -16.59
N LEU A 227 -15.10 -4.17 -15.39
CA LEU A 227 -16.01 -3.67 -14.34
C LEU A 227 -16.37 -2.21 -14.65
N LEU A 228 -17.66 -1.91 -14.51
CA LEU A 228 -18.24 -0.57 -14.63
C LEU A 228 -18.11 0.17 -13.29
N ASP A 229 -18.01 1.49 -13.35
CA ASP A 229 -18.05 2.37 -12.18
C ASP A 229 -19.11 3.46 -12.32
N ILE A 230 -19.19 4.37 -11.35
CA ILE A 230 -20.22 5.41 -11.32
C ILE A 230 -20.16 6.37 -12.51
N SER A 231 -19.02 6.48 -13.19
CA SER A 231 -18.87 7.29 -14.41
C SER A 231 -19.57 6.67 -15.63
N ASP A 232 -19.84 5.37 -15.61
CA ASP A 232 -20.60 4.66 -16.66
C ASP A 232 -22.12 4.75 -16.46
N LEU A 233 -22.61 5.56 -15.50
CA LEU A 233 -24.04 5.65 -15.20
C LEU A 233 -24.87 6.09 -16.41
N ASP A 234 -24.38 7.07 -17.18
CA ASP A 234 -25.09 7.55 -18.37
C ASP A 234 -25.20 6.44 -19.43
N ASP A 235 -24.13 5.69 -19.67
CA ASP A 235 -24.11 4.56 -20.62
C ASP A 235 -25.04 3.42 -20.18
N VAL A 236 -25.11 3.14 -18.87
CA VAL A 236 -26.00 2.13 -18.28
C VAL A 236 -27.46 2.55 -18.41
N ILE A 237 -27.78 3.82 -18.16
CA ILE A 237 -29.14 4.33 -18.29
C ILE A 237 -29.58 4.34 -19.76
N GLU A 238 -28.70 4.74 -20.69
CA GLU A 238 -28.94 4.63 -22.13
C GLU A 238 -29.23 3.17 -22.53
N GLY A 239 -28.44 2.21 -22.02
CA GLY A 239 -28.65 0.78 -22.26
C GLY A 239 -29.97 0.22 -21.71
N LEU A 240 -30.62 0.93 -20.78
CA LEU A 240 -31.88 0.54 -20.14
C LEU A 240 -33.08 1.36 -20.62
N GLU A 241 -32.95 2.19 -21.66
CA GLU A 241 -34.01 3.11 -22.10
C GLU A 241 -35.35 2.43 -22.42
N SER A 242 -35.33 1.17 -22.86
CA SER A 242 -36.53 0.39 -23.19
C SER A 242 -37.05 -0.50 -22.05
N VAL A 243 -36.44 -0.48 -20.86
CA VAL A 243 -36.89 -1.33 -19.75
C VAL A 243 -38.16 -0.77 -19.11
N ASP A 244 -39.04 -1.67 -18.67
CA ASP A 244 -40.16 -1.28 -17.81
C ASP A 244 -39.62 -0.78 -16.47
N TYR A 245 -39.59 0.55 -16.31
CA TYR A 245 -39.06 1.21 -15.13
C TYR A 245 -39.77 0.77 -13.84
N THR A 246 -41.00 0.26 -13.89
CA THR A 246 -41.70 -0.21 -12.69
C THR A 246 -41.03 -1.42 -12.03
N LYS A 247 -40.18 -2.16 -12.76
CA LYS A 247 -39.44 -3.33 -12.28
C LYS A 247 -38.09 -3.00 -11.63
N TRP A 248 -37.75 -1.72 -11.47
CA TRP A 248 -36.45 -1.29 -10.93
C TRP A 248 -36.11 -1.90 -9.56
N LYS A 249 -37.10 -2.13 -8.69
CA LYS A 249 -36.88 -2.78 -7.39
C LYS A 249 -36.47 -4.24 -7.55
N THR A 250 -37.18 -4.99 -8.38
CA THR A 250 -36.87 -6.39 -8.65
C THR A 250 -35.51 -6.53 -9.32
N LEU A 251 -35.20 -5.62 -10.26
CA LEU A 251 -33.88 -5.52 -10.87
C LEU A 251 -32.78 -5.27 -9.82
N GLY A 252 -32.97 -4.28 -8.95
CA GLY A 252 -32.03 -3.95 -7.88
C GLY A 252 -31.76 -5.12 -6.93
N VAL A 253 -32.78 -5.90 -6.57
CA VAL A 253 -32.61 -7.12 -5.76
C VAL A 253 -31.74 -8.16 -6.48
N HIS A 254 -31.98 -8.39 -7.78
CA HIS A 254 -31.17 -9.34 -8.55
C HIS A 254 -29.72 -8.89 -8.72
N LEU A 255 -29.51 -7.57 -8.80
CA LEU A 255 -28.19 -6.94 -8.83
C LEU A 255 -27.47 -6.95 -7.47
N GLY A 256 -28.16 -7.30 -6.38
CA GLY A 256 -27.55 -7.48 -5.05
C GLY A 256 -27.81 -6.34 -4.06
N LEU A 257 -28.73 -5.41 -4.37
CA LEU A 257 -29.16 -4.36 -3.45
C LEU A 257 -30.16 -4.92 -2.42
N TYR A 258 -30.05 -4.47 -1.17
CA TYR A 258 -30.98 -4.85 -0.11
C TYR A 258 -32.32 -4.12 -0.26
N HIS A 259 -33.39 -4.77 0.21
CA HIS A 259 -34.71 -4.15 0.27
C HIS A 259 -34.71 -2.83 1.04
N THR A 260 -33.92 -2.72 2.11
CA THR A 260 -33.77 -1.47 2.89
C THR A 260 -33.19 -0.33 2.05
N THR A 261 -32.20 -0.60 1.21
CA THR A 261 -31.61 0.39 0.28
C THR A 261 -32.61 0.80 -0.78
N LEU A 262 -33.37 -0.15 -1.34
CA LEU A 262 -34.39 0.12 -2.35
C LEU A 262 -35.61 0.86 -1.77
N ASP A 263 -35.94 0.64 -0.51
CA ASP A 263 -37.02 1.35 0.17
C ASP A 263 -36.62 2.79 0.52
N ALA A 264 -35.35 3.02 0.89
CA ALA A 264 -34.80 4.37 1.04
C ALA A 264 -34.87 5.15 -0.30
N ILE A 265 -34.42 4.54 -1.40
CA ILE A 265 -34.49 5.16 -2.74
C ILE A 265 -35.95 5.51 -3.11
N LYS A 266 -36.92 4.63 -2.79
CA LYS A 266 -38.34 4.92 -3.05
C LYS A 266 -38.88 6.05 -2.17
N ALA A 267 -38.40 6.18 -0.94
CA ALA A 267 -38.84 7.22 -0.02
C ALA A 267 -38.31 8.61 -0.43
N ASP A 268 -37.09 8.65 -0.96
CA ASP A 268 -36.40 9.89 -1.34
C ASP A 268 -36.83 10.40 -2.72
N HIS A 269 -37.41 9.56 -3.58
CA HIS A 269 -37.76 9.89 -4.96
C HIS A 269 -39.21 9.52 -5.33
N GLY A 270 -39.98 10.48 -5.83
CA GLY A 270 -41.38 10.28 -6.22
C GLY A 270 -41.60 9.67 -7.61
N ASN A 271 -40.61 9.77 -8.51
CA ASN A 271 -40.70 9.29 -9.90
C ASN A 271 -39.95 7.95 -10.07
N VAL A 272 -40.58 7.03 -10.79
CA VAL A 272 -40.05 5.69 -11.10
C VAL A 272 -38.73 5.77 -11.90
N LYS A 273 -38.59 6.76 -12.79
CA LYS A 273 -37.35 6.95 -13.56
C LYS A 273 -36.17 7.36 -12.67
N ASP A 274 -36.41 8.28 -11.74
CA ASP A 274 -35.39 8.74 -10.79
C ASP A 274 -34.99 7.61 -9.83
N CYS A 275 -35.97 6.80 -9.41
CA CYS A 275 -35.70 5.60 -8.60
C CYS A 275 -34.82 4.58 -9.33
N LEU A 276 -35.04 4.36 -10.64
CA LEU A 276 -34.19 3.49 -11.43
C LEU A 276 -32.77 4.05 -11.57
N MET A 277 -32.64 5.35 -11.80
CA MET A 277 -31.34 6.02 -11.90
C MET A 277 -30.53 5.88 -10.62
N GLU A 278 -31.14 6.12 -9.46
CA GLU A 278 -30.48 5.94 -8.16
C GLU A 278 -30.21 4.46 -7.82
N CYS A 279 -31.07 3.55 -8.28
CA CYS A 279 -30.83 2.12 -8.18
C CYS A 279 -29.57 1.71 -8.97
N MET A 280 -29.42 2.18 -10.21
CA MET A 280 -28.21 1.92 -11.02
C MET A 280 -26.98 2.59 -10.42
N ALA A 281 -27.10 3.81 -9.90
CA ALA A 281 -26.00 4.49 -9.20
C ALA A 281 -25.56 3.73 -7.94
N ALA A 282 -26.51 3.19 -7.17
CA ALA A 282 -26.21 2.35 -6.00
C ALA A 282 -25.52 1.03 -6.40
N TRP A 283 -25.94 0.42 -7.50
CA TRP A 283 -25.32 -0.77 -8.08
C TRP A 283 -23.90 -0.49 -8.59
N LEU A 284 -23.67 0.58 -9.36
CA LEU A 284 -22.34 0.97 -9.85
C LEU A 284 -21.37 1.35 -8.71
N LYS A 285 -21.88 1.93 -7.62
CA LYS A 285 -21.11 2.16 -6.38
C LYS A 285 -20.79 0.87 -5.63
N GLY A 286 -21.34 -0.27 -6.05
CA GLY A 286 -21.13 -1.58 -5.44
C GLY A 286 -21.69 -1.71 -4.04
N LYS A 287 -22.80 -1.02 -3.73
CA LYS A 287 -23.47 -1.10 -2.42
C LYS A 287 -23.95 -2.53 -2.11
N ASP A 288 -24.21 -2.80 -0.83
CA ASP A 288 -24.80 -4.06 -0.36
C ASP A 288 -24.04 -5.31 -0.88
N LYS A 289 -24.73 -6.28 -1.47
CA LYS A 289 -24.16 -7.54 -1.98
C LYS A 289 -23.82 -7.50 -3.46
N VAL A 290 -23.73 -6.31 -4.09
CA VAL A 290 -23.47 -6.20 -5.53
C VAL A 290 -22.14 -6.86 -5.92
N ARG A 291 -21.09 -6.68 -5.12
CA ARG A 291 -19.78 -7.33 -5.35
C ARG A 291 -19.83 -8.85 -5.17
N GLU A 292 -20.75 -9.38 -4.36
CA GLU A 292 -20.97 -10.83 -4.20
C GLU A 292 -21.79 -11.42 -5.35
N LYS A 293 -22.50 -10.59 -6.12
CA LYS A 293 -23.29 -10.96 -7.29
C LYS A 293 -22.53 -10.81 -8.62
N GLY A 294 -21.21 -10.70 -8.57
CA GLY A 294 -20.34 -10.55 -9.76
C GLY A 294 -19.87 -9.11 -10.02
N GLY A 295 -20.25 -8.15 -9.17
CA GLY A 295 -19.87 -6.74 -9.31
C GLY A 295 -20.59 -6.04 -10.47
N PRO A 296 -20.46 -4.72 -10.57
CA PRO A 296 -21.08 -3.95 -11.64
C PRO A 296 -20.40 -4.23 -12.99
N SER A 297 -21.01 -5.07 -13.83
CA SER A 297 -20.55 -5.39 -15.19
C SER A 297 -21.73 -5.55 -16.14
N TRP A 298 -21.53 -5.34 -17.44
CA TRP A 298 -22.56 -5.58 -18.45
C TRP A 298 -23.12 -7.01 -18.40
N SER A 299 -22.26 -8.00 -18.14
CA SER A 299 -22.66 -9.41 -17.97
C SER A 299 -23.58 -9.62 -16.77
N SER A 300 -23.26 -9.02 -15.62
CA SER A 300 -24.09 -9.10 -14.42
C SER A 300 -25.43 -8.39 -14.58
N LEU A 301 -25.46 -7.25 -15.28
CA LEU A 301 -26.67 -6.51 -15.61
C LEU A 301 -27.55 -7.30 -16.57
N ALA A 302 -26.97 -7.87 -17.61
CA ALA A 302 -27.69 -8.72 -18.56
C ALA A 302 -28.30 -9.94 -17.87
N THR A 303 -27.55 -10.60 -16.98
CA THR A 303 -28.04 -11.72 -16.19
C THR A 303 -29.21 -11.32 -15.28
N ALA A 304 -29.16 -10.12 -14.69
CA ALA A 304 -30.27 -9.60 -13.88
C ALA A 304 -31.50 -9.24 -14.72
N LEU A 305 -31.29 -8.70 -15.93
CA LEU A 305 -32.35 -8.41 -16.90
C LEU A 305 -33.05 -9.68 -17.39
N GLU A 306 -32.29 -10.76 -17.67
CA GLU A 306 -32.85 -12.06 -18.02
C GLU A 306 -33.77 -12.60 -16.92
N LYS A 307 -33.37 -12.43 -15.64
CA LYS A 307 -34.17 -12.88 -14.50
C LYS A 307 -35.49 -12.14 -14.31
N ILE A 308 -35.58 -10.89 -14.78
CA ILE A 308 -36.82 -10.10 -14.74
C ILE A 308 -37.63 -10.18 -16.06
N GLY A 309 -37.15 -11.00 -17.01
CA GLY A 309 -37.79 -11.25 -18.30
C GLY A 309 -37.52 -10.20 -19.39
N ALA A 310 -36.51 -9.35 -19.23
CA ALA A 310 -36.09 -8.34 -20.21
C ALA A 310 -34.97 -8.87 -21.12
N ASN A 311 -35.23 -10.00 -21.78
CA ASN A 311 -34.22 -10.76 -22.55
C ASN A 311 -33.70 -10.02 -23.78
N ASP A 312 -34.57 -9.25 -24.44
CA ASP A 312 -34.27 -8.40 -25.59
C ASP A 312 -33.22 -7.32 -25.25
N ILE A 313 -33.37 -6.69 -24.09
CA ILE A 313 -32.42 -5.69 -23.57
C ILE A 313 -31.13 -6.36 -23.12
N ALA A 314 -31.25 -7.50 -22.43
CA ALA A 314 -30.08 -8.28 -21.99
C ALA A 314 -29.16 -8.67 -23.15
N ILE A 315 -29.74 -9.08 -24.29
CA ILE A 315 -28.97 -9.40 -25.51
C ILE A 315 -28.25 -8.16 -26.05
N ASN A 316 -28.93 -7.01 -26.09
CA ASN A 316 -28.36 -5.77 -26.62
C ASN A 316 -27.15 -5.30 -25.80
N ILE A 317 -27.25 -5.35 -24.46
CA ILE A 317 -26.17 -4.88 -23.59
C ILE A 317 -25.03 -5.88 -23.40
N LYS A 318 -25.24 -7.18 -23.67
CA LYS A 318 -24.15 -8.20 -23.62
C LYS A 318 -23.04 -7.95 -24.63
N ALA A 319 -23.30 -7.17 -25.68
CA ALA A 319 -22.35 -6.81 -26.71
C ALA A 319 -21.50 -5.56 -26.38
N LYS A 320 -21.82 -4.85 -25.29
CA LYS A 320 -21.05 -3.71 -24.76
C LYS A 320 -19.96 -4.18 -23.78
#